data_AF-A0A1G0Z322-F1
#
_entry.id   AF-A0A1G0Z322-F1
#
_cell.length_a   1.000
_cell.length_b   1.000
_cell.length_c   1.000
_cell.angle_alpha   90.00
_cell.angle_beta   90.00
_cell.angle_gamma   90.00
#
_symmetry.space_group_name_H-M   'P 1'
#
loop_
_entity.id
_entity.type
_entity.pdbx_description
1 polymer ?
#
loop_
_entity_poly.entity_id
_entity_poly.type
_entity_poly.pdbx_seq_one_letter_code
_entity_poly.pdbx_strand_id
1 'polypeptide(L)'
;MSVDGKPFELKGVTFAMPIKEDSIEASFKELQNMGVNAIRNWGCGNDTQLLLDTAAKYDVKVLLGIWMRHGRSGAEGDDNFNYVKDDKGKEKIFNESIKWVNKFKDHKALLGWCIGNEVILNIGPEDEKVAYAQFLEKVCSEVKKIDPNHPIFSAGAWTIEWKYWKQYTPSIDVYGVNTYGWGATALPDELKKSGIDKPYVLTEFGPRGEWDAPKDSNGLKIEPSEKEKVDTIIQGVPKMVKANKECLGAFIFNFGRSTDHGGVWLNFKMGDSYRPYYWAIREVYTGQKAPNACPEIHEFTIPNSVVKPEDWVPVVLKVSDKEDKDLKISFNCNYREKGSRQDRDAVKALNSRKNDDGSYSVQAPKDEGLFKIYAYCQDSYPNLSIAYTSLFVTKQGSNAGEPGQKAQLPLFVFDNTTPQTKLPYIPSGLMGNFKDMKHNMECTDNPHSAPNCIEVAYSANGEWIGLAWQSPANDWGGEKPGGFDLTGAKTLKFWARGKEGGEKVKFGFGMIGREKKYFDTAKKETADLILGKEWKEYSIPLDGCDLRRIKTGFTMFFGGQGRPITFYLDDIRYE
;
A
#
# COMPACT_ATOMS: atom_id res chain seq x y z
N MET A 1 11.58 7.29 28.38
CA MET A 1 10.38 7.64 29.19
C MET A 1 10.50 7.05 30.59
N SER A 2 9.64 7.45 31.53
CA SER A 2 9.57 6.83 32.86
C SER A 2 8.16 6.35 33.16
N VAL A 3 8.04 5.21 33.84
CA VAL A 3 6.77 4.65 34.33
C VAL A 3 6.96 4.35 35.81
N ASP A 4 6.03 4.80 36.64
CA ASP A 4 6.08 4.62 38.09
C ASP A 4 7.42 5.11 38.71
N GLY A 5 7.95 6.23 38.19
CA GLY A 5 9.21 6.84 38.63
C GLY A 5 10.48 6.12 38.18
N LYS A 6 10.39 5.05 37.38
CA LYS A 6 11.53 4.26 36.90
C LYS A 6 11.76 4.47 35.40
N PRO A 7 13.01 4.48 34.92
CA PRO A 7 13.29 4.44 33.49
C PRO A 7 12.58 3.26 32.81
N PHE A 8 11.95 3.54 31.69
CA PHE A 8 11.21 2.54 30.91
C PHE A 8 11.61 2.65 29.44
N GLU A 9 12.22 1.59 28.91
CA GLU A 9 12.48 1.41 27.47
C GLU A 9 11.26 0.71 26.87
N LEU A 10 10.57 1.35 25.93
CA LEU A 10 9.39 0.78 25.30
C LEU A 10 9.75 -0.33 24.31
N LYS A 11 9.35 -1.56 24.61
CA LYS A 11 9.42 -2.74 23.74
C LYS A 11 7.99 -3.13 23.36
N GLY A 12 7.40 -2.30 22.50
CA GLY A 12 5.97 -2.34 22.21
C GLY A 12 5.60 -3.18 20.99
N VAL A 13 4.39 -3.74 21.01
CA VAL A 13 3.71 -4.31 19.83
C VAL A 13 2.23 -3.92 19.82
N THR A 14 1.59 -3.84 18.66
CA THR A 14 0.12 -3.74 18.62
C THR A 14 -0.51 -5.09 18.92
N PHE A 15 -1.65 -5.12 19.59
CA PHE A 15 -2.32 -6.34 20.04
C PHE A 15 -3.65 -6.53 19.31
N ALA A 16 -3.67 -7.49 18.39
CA ALA A 16 -4.85 -7.87 17.59
C ALA A 16 -5.26 -9.34 17.82
N MET A 17 -4.74 -9.97 18.87
CA MET A 17 -5.16 -11.31 19.28
C MET A 17 -6.55 -11.26 19.94
N PRO A 18 -7.35 -12.34 19.84
CA PRO A 18 -8.62 -12.42 20.56
C PRO A 18 -8.45 -12.25 22.07
N ILE A 19 -9.29 -11.42 22.68
CA ILE A 19 -9.31 -11.17 24.14
C ILE A 19 -10.41 -12.06 24.74
N LYS A 20 -10.05 -13.29 25.13
CA LYS A 20 -10.96 -14.28 25.73
C LYS A 20 -10.29 -15.01 26.89
N GLU A 21 -11.06 -15.35 27.92
CA GLU A 21 -10.54 -15.95 29.17
C GLU A 21 -9.75 -17.24 28.92
N ASP A 22 -10.20 -18.06 27.96
CA ASP A 22 -9.62 -19.36 27.63
C ASP A 22 -8.31 -19.30 26.83
N SER A 23 -7.95 -18.14 26.28
CA SER A 23 -6.88 -18.04 25.26
C SER A 23 -5.96 -16.82 25.41
N ILE A 24 -6.36 -15.78 26.15
CA ILE A 24 -5.55 -14.57 26.32
C ILE A 24 -4.22 -14.84 27.03
N GLU A 25 -4.21 -15.75 28.02
CA GLU A 25 -2.98 -16.08 28.76
C GLU A 25 -1.90 -16.69 27.86
N ALA A 26 -2.28 -17.50 26.87
CA ALA A 26 -1.33 -18.04 25.90
C ALA A 26 -0.67 -16.91 25.09
N SER A 27 -1.47 -15.91 24.69
CA SER A 27 -0.96 -14.72 23.97
C SER A 27 0.04 -13.93 24.82
N PHE A 28 -0.21 -13.75 26.12
CA PHE A 28 0.73 -13.05 27.01
C PHE A 28 2.01 -13.83 27.31
N LYS A 29 1.94 -15.16 27.37
CA LYS A 29 3.16 -16.00 27.43
C LYS A 29 4.02 -15.83 26.17
N GLU A 30 3.39 -15.76 25.00
CA GLU A 30 4.10 -15.47 23.75
C GLU A 30 4.74 -14.07 23.78
N LEU A 31 4.04 -13.05 24.29
CA LEU A 31 4.62 -11.70 24.47
C LEU A 31 5.84 -11.71 25.39
N GLN A 32 5.78 -12.41 26.53
CA GLN A 32 6.94 -12.58 27.41
C GLN A 32 8.12 -13.27 26.72
N ASN A 33 7.85 -14.32 25.94
CA ASN A 33 8.88 -15.00 25.15
C ASN A 33 9.54 -14.07 24.11
N MET A 34 8.81 -13.09 23.57
CA MET A 34 9.37 -12.06 22.70
C MET A 34 10.09 -10.93 23.45
N GLY A 35 10.01 -10.87 24.78
CA GLY A 35 10.55 -9.76 25.57
C GLY A 35 9.74 -8.46 25.45
N VAL A 36 8.47 -8.55 25.07
CA VAL A 36 7.55 -7.40 25.02
C VAL A 36 7.19 -6.97 26.44
N ASN A 37 7.22 -5.65 26.68
CA ASN A 37 6.82 -5.04 27.95
C ASN A 37 5.64 -4.07 27.83
N ALA A 38 5.17 -3.82 26.60
CA ALA A 38 4.00 -2.98 26.37
C ALA A 38 3.20 -3.42 25.14
N ILE A 39 1.89 -3.24 25.19
CA ILE A 39 1.00 -3.44 24.05
C ILE A 39 0.15 -2.20 23.77
N ARG A 40 -0.29 -2.05 22.53
CA ARG A 40 -1.27 -1.05 22.11
C ARG A 40 -2.48 -1.73 21.49
N ASN A 41 -3.68 -1.25 21.82
CA ASN A 41 -4.91 -1.57 21.10
C ASN A 41 -5.60 -0.29 20.61
N TRP A 42 -6.70 -0.42 19.87
CA TRP A 42 -7.36 0.73 19.20
C TRP A 42 -8.58 1.28 19.95
N GLY A 43 -9.17 0.52 20.86
CA GLY A 43 -10.41 0.92 21.52
C GLY A 43 -10.70 0.17 22.80
N CYS A 44 -11.70 0.65 23.54
CA CYS A 44 -12.23 0.00 24.74
C CYS A 44 -13.54 -0.74 24.44
N GLY A 45 -13.76 -1.84 25.13
CA GLY A 45 -14.92 -2.71 25.00
C GLY A 45 -15.17 -3.52 26.28
N ASN A 46 -16.09 -4.49 26.19
CA ASN A 46 -16.43 -5.36 27.32
C ASN A 46 -15.25 -6.22 27.79
N ASP A 47 -14.32 -6.51 26.89
CA ASP A 47 -13.12 -7.33 27.07
C ASP A 47 -11.92 -6.56 27.64
N THR A 48 -11.99 -5.23 27.72
CA THR A 48 -10.87 -4.39 28.18
C THR A 48 -10.43 -4.66 29.62
N GLN A 49 -11.36 -5.00 30.51
CA GLN A 49 -11.01 -5.37 31.88
C GLN A 49 -10.11 -6.61 31.89
N LEU A 50 -10.51 -7.65 31.14
CA LEU A 50 -9.74 -8.90 31.03
C LEU A 50 -8.35 -8.65 30.42
N LEU A 51 -8.27 -7.80 29.39
CA LEU A 51 -6.98 -7.40 28.79
C LEU A 51 -6.06 -6.77 29.83
N LEU A 52 -6.56 -5.78 30.56
CA LEU A 52 -5.78 -5.03 31.54
C LEU A 52 -5.37 -5.90 32.74
N ASP A 53 -6.29 -6.70 33.28
CA ASP A 53 -6.00 -7.62 34.40
C ASP A 53 -4.92 -8.64 34.01
N THR A 54 -5.03 -9.20 32.80
CA THR A 54 -4.02 -10.13 32.27
C THR A 54 -2.70 -9.42 32.05
N ALA A 55 -2.70 -8.21 31.48
CA ALA A 55 -1.47 -7.43 31.28
C ALA A 55 -0.76 -7.14 32.60
N ALA A 56 -1.50 -6.77 33.66
CA ALA A 56 -0.93 -6.58 34.99
C ALA A 56 -0.32 -7.86 35.56
N LYS A 57 -0.97 -9.02 35.37
CA LYS A 57 -0.45 -10.34 35.82
C LYS A 57 0.90 -10.67 35.18
N TYR A 58 1.11 -10.26 33.92
CA TYR A 58 2.31 -10.57 33.14
C TYR A 58 3.33 -9.42 33.10
N ASP A 59 3.13 -8.36 33.88
CA ASP A 59 3.95 -7.13 33.92
C ASP A 59 4.11 -6.45 32.55
N VAL A 60 3.01 -6.40 31.79
CA VAL A 60 2.93 -5.73 30.49
C VAL A 60 2.08 -4.47 30.64
N LYS A 61 2.57 -3.33 30.15
CA LYS A 61 1.84 -2.07 30.13
C LYS A 61 0.95 -1.97 28.88
N VAL A 62 -0.14 -1.21 28.95
CA VAL A 62 -1.13 -1.09 27.87
C VAL A 62 -1.31 0.38 27.51
N LEU A 63 -0.93 0.77 26.30
CA LEU A 63 -1.37 2.01 25.68
C LEU A 63 -2.79 1.80 25.19
N LEU A 64 -3.76 2.24 26.00
CA LEU A 64 -5.16 1.89 25.85
C LEU A 64 -5.84 2.84 24.85
N GLY A 65 -6.41 2.27 23.79
CA GLY A 65 -7.09 3.03 22.75
C GLY A 65 -8.46 3.55 23.18
N ILE A 66 -8.77 4.78 22.78
CA ILE A 66 -10.13 5.36 22.79
C ILE A 66 -10.50 5.66 21.34
N TRP A 67 -11.49 4.93 20.84
CA TRP A 67 -11.90 4.99 19.45
C TRP A 67 -12.59 6.31 19.10
N MET A 68 -12.24 6.89 17.96
CA MET A 68 -12.86 8.08 17.37
C MET A 68 -13.39 7.71 15.98
N ARG A 69 -14.60 8.16 15.64
CA ARG A 69 -15.31 7.75 14.40
C ARG A 69 -14.77 8.46 13.16
N HIS A 70 -14.79 7.78 12.02
CA HIS A 70 -14.27 8.30 10.73
C HIS A 70 -15.34 8.79 9.76
N GLY A 71 -16.60 8.36 9.85
CA GLY A 71 -17.68 9.01 9.10
C GLY A 71 -17.70 8.86 7.58
N ARG A 72 -16.94 7.91 7.01
CA ARG A 72 -16.83 7.72 5.55
C ARG A 72 -17.07 6.27 5.15
N SER A 73 -17.92 6.07 4.13
CA SER A 73 -18.12 4.75 3.55
C SER A 73 -16.83 4.19 2.95
N GLY A 74 -16.50 2.95 3.32
CA GLY A 74 -15.23 2.30 2.99
C GLY A 74 -14.05 2.58 3.96
N ALA A 75 -14.21 3.47 4.94
CA ALA A 75 -13.31 3.61 6.09
C ALA A 75 -13.80 2.73 7.27
N GLU A 76 -13.02 2.66 8.36
CA GLU A 76 -13.39 1.87 9.55
C GLU A 76 -14.71 2.39 10.17
N GLY A 77 -15.76 1.55 10.15
CA GLY A 77 -17.07 1.86 10.74
C GLY A 77 -18.22 2.13 9.77
N ASP A 78 -17.95 2.28 8.47
CA ASP A 78 -18.92 2.40 7.34
C ASP A 78 -20.22 3.17 7.70
N ASP A 79 -20.09 4.38 8.24
CA ASP A 79 -21.20 5.26 8.61
C ASP A 79 -21.09 6.66 7.99
N ASN A 80 -22.12 7.50 8.19
CA ASN A 80 -22.20 8.88 7.66
C ASN A 80 -21.95 9.94 8.75
N PHE A 81 -21.16 9.61 9.78
CA PHE A 81 -20.85 10.56 10.87
C PHE A 81 -20.11 11.80 10.35
N ASN A 82 -20.35 12.96 10.95
CA ASN A 82 -19.66 14.19 10.56
C ASN A 82 -19.42 15.12 11.76
N TYR A 83 -18.16 15.52 11.98
CA TYR A 83 -17.78 16.32 13.15
C TYR A 83 -18.33 17.75 13.15
N VAL A 84 -18.71 18.30 12.00
CA VAL A 84 -19.33 19.63 11.90
C VAL A 84 -20.82 19.55 12.23
N LYS A 85 -21.50 18.49 11.78
CA LYS A 85 -22.98 18.43 11.75
C LYS A 85 -23.62 17.57 12.84
N ASP A 86 -22.89 16.59 13.38
CA ASP A 86 -23.46 15.59 14.29
C ASP A 86 -23.05 15.82 15.75
N ASP A 87 -23.69 16.79 16.40
CA ASP A 87 -23.45 17.09 17.81
C ASP A 87 -23.82 15.93 18.75
N LYS A 88 -24.88 15.17 18.44
CA LYS A 88 -25.29 14.00 19.24
C LYS A 88 -24.27 12.89 19.16
N GLY A 89 -23.73 12.62 17.97
CA GLY A 89 -22.67 11.63 17.79
C GLY A 89 -21.38 12.06 18.48
N LYS A 90 -21.00 13.35 18.43
CA LYS A 90 -19.88 13.89 19.22
C LYS A 90 -20.10 13.73 20.72
N GLU A 91 -21.29 14.06 21.22
CA GLU A 91 -21.63 13.92 22.64
C GLU A 91 -21.55 12.44 23.09
N LYS A 92 -22.05 11.52 22.26
CA LYS A 92 -21.93 10.09 22.52
C LYS A 92 -20.47 9.64 22.62
N ILE A 93 -19.63 10.00 21.64
CA ILE A 93 -18.20 9.68 21.65
C ILE A 93 -17.52 10.26 22.91
N PHE A 94 -17.81 11.52 23.25
CA PHE A 94 -17.26 12.17 24.43
C PHE A 94 -17.64 11.42 25.71
N ASN A 95 -18.93 11.17 25.92
CA ASN A 95 -19.42 10.48 27.12
C ASN A 95 -18.86 9.04 27.23
N GLU A 96 -18.76 8.31 26.12
CA GLU A 96 -18.15 6.98 26.09
C GLU A 96 -16.65 7.03 26.41
N SER A 97 -15.92 8.01 25.88
CA SER A 97 -14.49 8.22 26.18
C SER A 97 -14.27 8.46 27.68
N ILE A 98 -15.03 9.38 28.26
CA ILE A 98 -14.93 9.73 29.68
C ILE A 98 -15.34 8.57 30.59
N LYS A 99 -16.33 7.78 30.18
CA LYS A 99 -16.72 6.55 30.90
C LYS A 99 -15.55 5.57 31.00
N TRP A 100 -14.84 5.32 29.91
CA TRP A 100 -13.70 4.40 29.92
C TRP A 100 -12.53 4.91 30.74
N VAL A 101 -12.25 6.21 30.66
CA VAL A 101 -11.20 6.86 31.46
C VAL A 101 -11.49 6.71 32.95
N ASN A 102 -12.69 7.07 33.39
CA ASN A 102 -13.08 6.90 34.81
C ASN A 102 -12.99 5.44 35.28
N LYS A 103 -13.28 4.49 34.40
CA LYS A 103 -13.24 3.06 34.75
C LYS A 103 -11.82 2.54 34.94
N PHE A 104 -10.86 2.96 34.11
CA PHE A 104 -9.54 2.31 34.04
C PHE A 104 -8.34 3.20 34.40
N LYS A 105 -8.53 4.49 34.69
CA LYS A 105 -7.43 5.42 35.04
C LYS A 105 -6.52 4.95 36.18
N ASP A 106 -7.04 4.17 37.13
CA ASP A 106 -6.26 3.68 38.28
C ASP A 106 -5.70 2.26 38.06
N HIS A 107 -5.85 1.71 36.85
CA HIS A 107 -5.44 0.34 36.57
C HIS A 107 -3.91 0.23 36.40
N LYS A 108 -3.26 -0.69 37.12
CA LYS A 108 -1.79 -0.83 37.17
C LYS A 108 -1.10 -1.10 35.83
N ALA A 109 -1.80 -1.76 34.92
CA ALA A 109 -1.31 -2.04 33.57
C ALA A 109 -1.41 -0.83 32.62
N LEU A 110 -2.14 0.23 32.96
CA LEU A 110 -2.30 1.37 32.07
C LEU A 110 -0.96 2.09 31.84
N LEU A 111 -0.63 2.35 30.59
CA LEU A 111 0.53 3.14 30.19
C LEU A 111 0.16 4.60 29.89
N GLY A 112 -1.01 4.78 29.29
CA GLY A 112 -1.44 6.01 28.65
C GLY A 112 -2.71 5.80 27.84
N TRP A 113 -3.29 6.89 27.36
CA TRP A 113 -4.51 6.90 26.56
C TRP A 113 -4.18 7.26 25.11
N CYS A 114 -4.45 6.38 24.15
CA CYS A 114 -4.33 6.70 22.72
C CYS A 114 -5.70 7.07 22.14
N ILE A 115 -5.96 8.36 22.02
CA ILE A 115 -7.27 8.90 21.65
C ILE A 115 -7.30 9.16 20.14
N GLY A 116 -8.06 8.33 19.42
CA GLY A 116 -8.16 8.36 17.96
C GLY A 116 -6.98 7.67 17.23
N ASN A 117 -7.28 7.22 16.01
CA ASN A 117 -6.33 6.60 15.09
C ASN A 117 -6.66 7.04 13.65
N GLU A 118 -5.76 7.79 13.01
CA GLU A 118 -5.84 8.18 11.59
C GLU A 118 -7.18 8.83 11.18
N VAL A 119 -7.80 9.57 12.09
CA VAL A 119 -9.13 10.16 11.82
C VAL A 119 -9.04 11.23 10.75
N ILE A 120 -8.06 12.14 10.85
CA ILE A 120 -7.83 13.23 9.87
C ILE A 120 -7.61 12.70 8.45
N LEU A 121 -6.87 11.59 8.30
CA LEU A 121 -6.64 10.96 6.99
C LEU A 121 -7.95 10.53 6.32
N ASN A 122 -8.92 10.10 7.12
CA ASN A 122 -10.09 9.36 6.66
C ASN A 122 -11.42 10.15 6.73
N ILE A 123 -11.41 11.39 7.24
CA ILE A 123 -12.55 12.32 7.21
C ILE A 123 -12.47 13.31 6.02
N GLY A 124 -13.56 14.03 5.76
CA GLY A 124 -13.79 14.80 4.54
C GLY A 124 -13.02 16.14 4.44
N PRO A 125 -13.70 17.25 4.11
CA PRO A 125 -13.07 18.54 3.79
C PRO A 125 -12.33 19.19 4.99
N GLU A 126 -11.56 20.25 4.72
CA GLU A 126 -10.68 20.89 5.71
C GLU A 126 -11.41 21.38 6.97
N ASP A 127 -12.64 21.88 6.84
CA ASP A 127 -13.48 22.31 7.95
C ASP A 127 -13.85 21.17 8.89
N GLU A 128 -14.10 19.97 8.35
CA GLU A 128 -14.34 18.77 9.16
C GLU A 128 -13.08 18.33 9.91
N LYS A 129 -11.90 18.44 9.27
CA LYS A 129 -10.61 18.14 9.92
C LYS A 129 -10.32 19.06 11.09
N VAL A 130 -10.58 20.36 10.93
CA VAL A 130 -10.46 21.33 12.02
C VAL A 130 -11.49 21.04 13.12
N ALA A 131 -12.74 20.75 12.77
CA ALA A 131 -13.78 20.43 13.74
C ALA A 131 -13.45 19.17 14.56
N TYR A 132 -12.89 18.13 13.92
CA TYR A 132 -12.37 16.96 14.62
C TYR A 132 -11.23 17.33 15.58
N ALA A 133 -10.24 18.10 15.13
CA ALA A 133 -9.09 18.44 15.98
C ALA A 133 -9.50 19.25 17.23
N GLN A 134 -10.48 20.15 17.09
CA GLN A 134 -11.08 20.88 18.22
C GLN A 134 -11.89 19.96 19.14
N PHE A 135 -12.65 19.02 18.57
CA PHE A 135 -13.37 18.02 19.37
C PHE A 135 -12.41 17.10 20.12
N LEU A 136 -11.32 16.67 19.47
CA LEU A 136 -10.26 15.88 20.09
C LEU A 136 -9.66 16.61 21.28
N GLU A 137 -9.42 17.92 21.18
CA GLU A 137 -8.93 18.73 22.30
C GLU A 137 -9.92 18.78 23.47
N LYS A 138 -11.21 18.89 23.18
CA LYS A 138 -12.24 18.81 24.21
C LYS A 138 -12.17 17.48 24.97
N VAL A 139 -11.95 16.36 24.27
CA VAL A 139 -11.76 15.05 24.90
C VAL A 139 -10.45 15.00 25.69
N CYS A 140 -9.31 15.34 25.07
CA CYS A 140 -7.99 15.26 25.69
C CYS A 140 -7.87 16.14 26.95
N SER A 141 -8.35 17.38 26.89
CA SER A 141 -8.32 18.30 28.03
C SER A 141 -9.17 17.82 29.21
N GLU A 142 -10.29 17.13 28.94
CA GLU A 142 -11.11 16.54 30.00
C GLU A 142 -10.46 15.29 30.59
N VAL A 143 -9.88 14.42 29.75
CA VAL A 143 -9.12 13.25 30.22
C VAL A 143 -7.98 13.67 31.16
N LYS A 144 -7.23 14.73 30.82
CA LYS A 144 -6.17 15.28 31.68
C LYS A 144 -6.65 15.71 33.08
N LYS A 145 -7.87 16.23 33.19
CA LYS A 145 -8.45 16.60 34.50
C LYS A 145 -8.80 15.37 35.33
N ILE A 146 -9.29 14.33 34.68
CA ILE A 146 -9.77 13.10 35.34
C ILE A 146 -8.61 12.18 35.73
N ASP A 147 -7.59 12.12 34.88
CA ASP A 147 -6.40 11.28 35.00
C ASP A 147 -5.14 12.11 34.68
N PRO A 148 -4.57 12.80 35.68
CA PRO A 148 -3.34 13.57 35.51
C PRO A 148 -2.08 12.70 35.50
N ASN A 149 -2.20 11.40 35.78
CA ASN A 149 -1.05 10.51 35.98
C ASN A 149 -0.61 9.84 34.68
N HIS A 150 -1.51 9.67 33.71
CA HIS A 150 -1.24 8.98 32.45
C HIS A 150 -1.15 9.94 31.26
N PRO A 151 -0.10 9.84 30.43
CA PRO A 151 0.04 10.67 29.23
C PRO A 151 -1.03 10.37 28.17
N ILE A 152 -1.40 11.41 27.44
CA ILE A 152 -2.30 11.33 26.30
C ILE A 152 -1.52 11.27 24.99
N PHE A 153 -1.88 10.29 24.17
CA PHE A 153 -1.42 10.08 22.81
C PHE A 153 -2.59 10.29 21.83
N SER A 154 -2.27 10.59 20.58
CA SER A 154 -3.17 10.40 19.45
C SER A 154 -2.36 9.85 18.28
N ALA A 155 -2.90 8.89 17.52
CA ALA A 155 -2.19 8.22 16.44
C ALA A 155 -2.63 8.75 15.08
N GLY A 156 -1.65 9.05 14.22
CA GLY A 156 -1.85 9.65 12.91
C GLY A 156 -1.06 8.94 11.81
N ALA A 157 -1.52 9.06 10.57
CA ALA A 157 -0.83 8.50 9.42
C ALA A 157 0.34 9.41 9.04
N TRP A 158 1.56 8.93 9.26
CA TRP A 158 2.76 9.74 9.05
C TRP A 158 2.72 11.06 9.84
N THR A 159 2.91 12.21 9.18
CA THR A 159 2.91 13.55 9.79
C THR A 159 1.66 14.37 9.46
N ILE A 160 0.64 13.76 8.85
CA ILE A 160 -0.54 14.47 8.30
C ILE A 160 -1.29 15.24 9.39
N GLU A 161 -1.41 14.66 10.57
CA GLU A 161 -2.19 15.14 11.71
C GLU A 161 -1.48 16.26 12.47
N TRP A 162 -0.15 16.33 12.38
CA TRP A 162 0.68 17.16 13.26
C TRP A 162 0.32 18.65 13.21
N LYS A 163 0.03 19.17 12.01
CA LYS A 163 -0.37 20.59 11.86
C LYS A 163 -1.68 20.88 12.61
N TYR A 164 -2.61 19.92 12.63
CA TYR A 164 -3.88 20.08 13.33
C TYR A 164 -3.70 19.96 14.83
N TRP A 165 -2.94 18.95 15.29
CA TRP A 165 -2.68 18.77 16.73
C TRP A 165 -1.92 19.94 17.33
N LYS A 166 -0.90 20.46 16.62
CA LYS A 166 -0.13 21.61 17.09
C LYS A 166 -1.00 22.85 17.27
N GLN A 167 -1.93 23.08 16.35
CA GLN A 167 -2.76 24.27 16.36
C GLN A 167 -4.00 24.16 17.24
N TYR A 168 -4.65 23.00 17.24
CA TYR A 168 -6.00 22.83 17.79
C TYR A 168 -6.08 21.83 18.94
N THR A 169 -5.03 21.03 19.19
CA THR A 169 -5.04 19.96 20.20
C THR A 169 -3.81 19.99 21.13
N PRO A 170 -3.56 21.12 21.83
CA PRO A 170 -2.39 21.26 22.71
C PRO A 170 -2.36 20.25 23.86
N SER A 171 -3.49 19.66 24.26
CA SER A 171 -3.56 18.70 25.37
C SER A 171 -2.95 17.33 25.09
N ILE A 172 -2.57 16.98 23.85
CA ILE A 172 -1.83 15.73 23.61
C ILE A 172 -0.41 15.84 24.18
N ASP A 173 0.06 14.85 24.92
CA ASP A 173 1.42 14.84 25.49
C ASP A 173 2.45 14.25 24.54
N VAL A 174 2.06 13.22 23.78
CA VAL A 174 2.96 12.48 22.88
C VAL A 174 2.28 12.27 21.53
N TYR A 175 2.97 12.60 20.44
CA TYR A 175 2.45 12.38 19.09
C TYR A 175 2.67 10.94 18.66
N GLY A 176 1.59 10.25 18.28
CA GLY A 176 1.64 8.91 17.70
C GLY A 176 1.79 8.98 16.19
N VAL A 177 2.74 8.20 15.65
CA VAL A 177 3.02 8.12 14.23
C VAL A 177 2.85 6.68 13.76
N ASN A 178 1.90 6.45 12.85
CA ASN A 178 1.81 5.22 12.10
C ASN A 178 2.67 5.37 10.85
N THR A 179 3.68 4.51 10.71
CA THR A 179 4.62 4.55 9.58
C THR A 179 5.15 3.17 9.24
N TYR A 180 5.36 2.93 7.95
CA TYR A 180 5.63 1.61 7.42
C TYR A 180 6.78 1.66 6.43
N GLY A 181 7.75 0.76 6.62
CA GLY A 181 8.99 0.69 5.86
C GLY A 181 10.00 1.77 6.24
N TRP A 182 10.95 2.02 5.34
CA TRP A 182 12.11 2.88 5.58
C TRP A 182 11.81 4.38 5.62
N GLY A 183 10.59 4.80 5.23
CA GLY A 183 10.19 6.21 5.28
C GLY A 183 10.37 6.82 6.67
N ALA A 184 10.19 6.03 7.73
CA ALA A 184 10.41 6.40 9.12
C ALA A 184 11.76 7.11 9.40
N THR A 185 12.79 6.89 8.57
CA THR A 185 14.12 7.51 8.73
C THR A 185 14.07 9.03 8.62
N ALA A 186 13.03 9.57 7.96
CA ALA A 186 12.85 11.00 7.75
C ALA A 186 12.14 11.73 8.90
N LEU A 187 11.52 11.01 9.85
CA LEU A 187 10.76 11.61 10.95
C LEU A 187 11.54 12.64 11.80
N PRO A 188 12.83 12.41 12.18
CA PRO A 188 13.57 13.41 12.93
C PRO A 188 13.65 14.77 12.21
N ASP A 189 13.79 14.77 10.89
CA ASP A 189 13.88 16.01 10.11
C ASP A 189 12.50 16.63 9.88
N GLU A 190 11.45 15.83 9.68
CA GLU A 190 10.09 16.33 9.59
C GLU A 190 9.61 16.97 10.90
N LEU A 191 10.01 16.42 12.06
CA LEU A 191 9.72 16.99 13.38
C LEU A 191 10.32 18.41 13.50
N LYS A 192 11.60 18.56 13.11
CA LYS A 192 12.30 19.86 13.11
C LYS A 192 11.63 20.86 12.19
N LYS A 193 11.30 20.45 10.95
CA LYS A 193 10.62 21.31 9.96
C LYS A 193 9.24 21.77 10.44
N SER A 194 8.52 20.90 11.13
CA SER A 194 7.18 21.18 11.65
C SER A 194 7.20 22.09 12.89
N GLY A 195 8.38 22.31 13.49
CA GLY A 195 8.56 23.09 14.71
C GLY A 195 7.77 22.52 15.88
N ILE A 196 7.67 21.18 15.96
CA ILE A 196 7.00 20.47 17.05
C ILE A 196 8.02 20.25 18.15
N ASP A 197 7.63 20.54 19.38
CA ASP A 197 8.45 20.43 20.59
C ASP A 197 8.06 19.23 21.46
N LYS A 198 7.09 18.43 21.02
CA LYS A 198 6.62 17.23 21.70
C LYS A 198 7.39 15.99 21.26
N PRO A 199 7.61 15.02 22.17
CA PRO A 199 8.15 13.73 21.79
C PRO A 199 7.12 12.93 20.97
N TYR A 200 7.59 11.90 20.29
CA TYR A 200 6.72 11.02 19.50
C TYR A 200 6.98 9.54 19.77
N VAL A 201 6.00 8.70 19.45
CA VAL A 201 6.11 7.24 19.44
C VAL A 201 5.65 6.73 18.09
N LEU A 202 6.33 5.71 17.57
CA LEU A 202 5.81 4.98 16.42
C LEU A 202 4.65 4.09 16.91
N THR A 203 3.42 4.58 16.82
CA THR A 203 2.24 3.87 17.32
C THR A 203 1.87 2.67 16.47
N GLU A 204 2.34 2.64 15.23
CA GLU A 204 2.39 1.47 14.36
C GLU A 204 3.68 1.56 13.53
N PHE A 205 4.52 0.51 13.61
CA PHE A 205 5.72 0.38 12.79
C PHE A 205 5.84 -1.02 12.22
N GLY A 206 6.21 -1.13 10.95
CA GLY A 206 6.38 -2.44 10.31
C GLY A 206 6.96 -2.34 8.90
N PRO A 207 6.92 -3.43 8.11
CA PRO A 207 7.33 -3.43 6.71
C PRO A 207 6.46 -2.50 5.88
N ARG A 208 6.93 -2.14 4.67
CA ARG A 208 6.18 -1.29 3.74
C ARG A 208 4.76 -1.83 3.53
N GLY A 209 3.77 -0.97 3.74
CA GLY A 209 2.36 -1.31 3.53
C GLY A 209 1.98 -1.41 2.07
N GLU A 210 0.82 -2.01 1.80
CA GLU A 210 0.32 -2.22 0.45
C GLU A 210 0.02 -0.89 -0.27
N TRP A 211 -0.39 0.17 0.44
CA TRP A 211 -0.75 1.46 -0.16
C TRP A 211 0.41 2.16 -0.87
N ASP A 212 1.65 1.94 -0.44
CA ASP A 212 2.87 2.50 -1.04
C ASP A 212 3.64 1.50 -1.94
N ALA A 213 3.08 0.30 -2.15
CA ALA A 213 3.75 -0.74 -2.90
C ALA A 213 3.68 -0.49 -4.42
N PRO A 214 4.82 -0.61 -5.15
CA PRO A 214 4.80 -0.63 -6.61
C PRO A 214 4.07 -1.88 -7.12
N LYS A 215 3.73 -1.91 -8.41
CA LYS A 215 3.07 -3.06 -9.05
C LYS A 215 4.07 -3.84 -9.90
N ASP A 216 3.88 -5.16 -10.01
CA ASP A 216 4.61 -6.04 -10.93
C ASP A 216 4.06 -5.93 -12.37
N SER A 217 4.64 -6.71 -13.29
CA SER A 217 4.24 -6.74 -14.70
C SER A 217 2.78 -7.17 -14.92
N ASN A 218 2.19 -7.92 -13.99
CA ASN A 218 0.79 -8.33 -14.03
C ASN A 218 -0.14 -7.34 -13.30
N GLY A 219 0.39 -6.24 -12.76
CA GLY A 219 -0.38 -5.22 -12.04
C GLY A 219 -0.59 -5.52 -10.55
N LEU A 220 0.01 -6.59 -10.04
CA LEU A 220 -0.09 -6.99 -8.63
C LEU A 220 0.84 -6.14 -7.77
N LYS A 221 0.35 -5.64 -6.63
CA LYS A 221 1.21 -4.90 -5.69
C LYS A 221 2.30 -5.78 -5.10
N ILE A 222 3.52 -5.26 -5.10
CA ILE A 222 4.73 -5.95 -4.66
C ILE A 222 4.84 -5.88 -3.14
N GLU A 223 4.53 -6.99 -2.49
CA GLU A 223 4.72 -7.18 -1.06
C GLU A 223 6.21 -7.38 -0.74
N PRO A 224 6.73 -6.80 0.35
CA PRO A 224 8.08 -7.12 0.81
C PRO A 224 8.25 -8.62 1.05
N SER A 225 9.37 -9.18 0.61
CA SER A 225 9.78 -10.55 0.94
C SER A 225 9.90 -10.74 2.46
N GLU A 226 9.83 -11.97 2.95
CA GLU A 226 10.04 -12.25 4.38
C GLU A 226 11.37 -11.69 4.90
N LYS A 227 12.41 -11.77 4.08
CA LYS A 227 13.71 -11.18 4.40
C LYS A 227 13.63 -9.66 4.55
N GLU A 228 12.99 -8.95 3.63
CA GLU A 228 12.82 -7.50 3.75
C GLU A 228 11.98 -7.12 4.97
N LYS A 229 10.95 -7.91 5.32
CA LYS A 229 10.17 -7.70 6.54
C LYS A 229 11.02 -7.87 7.80
N VAL A 230 11.82 -8.94 7.87
CA VAL A 230 12.76 -9.20 8.97
C VAL A 230 13.81 -8.09 9.08
N ASP A 231 14.43 -7.71 7.96
CA ASP A 231 15.43 -6.65 7.91
C ASP A 231 14.86 -5.30 8.38
N THR A 232 13.61 -5.00 8.04
CA THR A 232 12.91 -3.80 8.52
C THR A 232 12.84 -3.75 10.05
N ILE A 233 12.68 -4.88 10.73
CA ILE A 233 12.64 -4.92 12.20
C ILE A 233 14.04 -4.88 12.79
N ILE A 234 14.92 -5.81 12.38
CA ILE A 234 16.26 -5.96 12.95
C ILE A 234 17.07 -4.68 12.80
N GLN A 235 16.96 -4.03 11.64
CA GLN A 235 17.72 -2.82 11.35
C GLN A 235 16.92 -1.54 11.61
N GLY A 236 15.61 -1.54 11.33
CA GLY A 236 14.77 -0.36 11.47
C GLY A 236 14.55 0.04 12.91
N VAL A 237 14.25 -0.89 13.82
CA VAL A 237 14.03 -0.53 15.23
C VAL A 237 15.25 0.16 15.86
N PRO A 238 16.50 -0.35 15.74
CA PRO A 238 17.67 0.38 16.23
C PRO A 238 17.87 1.75 15.56
N LYS A 239 17.71 1.84 14.23
CA LYS A 239 17.94 3.09 13.49
C LYS A 239 16.87 4.15 13.80
N MET A 240 15.60 3.75 13.91
CA MET A 240 14.46 4.67 14.00
C MET A 240 14.16 5.07 15.44
N VAL A 241 14.30 4.12 16.36
CA VAL A 241 13.92 4.29 17.76
C VAL A 241 15.15 4.63 18.60
N LYS A 242 16.18 3.78 18.59
CA LYS A 242 17.32 3.94 19.52
C LYS A 242 18.22 5.14 19.19
N ALA A 243 18.29 5.54 17.92
CA ALA A 243 19.13 6.66 17.49
C ALA A 243 18.46 8.04 17.62
N ASN A 244 17.17 8.11 17.96
CA ASN A 244 16.41 9.35 18.00
C ASN A 244 15.89 9.61 19.42
N LYS A 245 16.41 10.65 20.09
CA LYS A 245 16.05 11.00 21.47
C LYS A 245 14.61 11.52 21.61
N GLU A 246 14.03 12.08 20.54
CA GLU A 246 12.64 12.54 20.49
C GLU A 246 11.66 11.36 20.28
N CYS A 247 12.16 10.21 19.82
CA CYS A 247 11.37 8.98 19.70
C CYS A 247 11.39 8.19 21.03
N LEU A 248 10.23 8.03 21.67
CA LEU A 248 10.14 7.30 22.94
C LEU A 248 10.06 5.78 22.77
N GLY A 249 9.88 5.28 21.55
CA GLY A 249 9.72 3.86 21.27
C GLY A 249 8.86 3.56 20.05
N ALA A 250 8.56 2.27 19.86
CA ALA A 250 7.67 1.79 18.81
C ALA A 250 6.72 0.69 19.32
N PHE A 251 5.53 0.64 18.74
CA PHE A 251 4.62 -0.50 18.75
C PHE A 251 4.69 -1.17 17.37
N ILE A 252 5.37 -2.31 17.31
CA ILE A 252 5.52 -3.05 16.06
C ILE A 252 4.18 -3.67 15.66
N PHE A 253 3.77 -3.49 14.40
CA PHE A 253 2.51 -3.96 13.82
C PHE A 253 2.74 -5.28 13.05
N ASN A 254 2.00 -6.38 13.26
CA ASN A 254 0.90 -6.58 14.21
C ASN A 254 0.93 -7.95 14.92
N PHE A 255 0.79 -7.97 16.27
CA PHE A 255 0.60 -9.22 17.01
C PHE A 255 -0.85 -9.70 16.84
N GLY A 256 -1.07 -10.35 15.70
CA GLY A 256 -2.33 -10.96 15.28
C GLY A 256 -2.09 -12.30 14.59
N ARG A 257 -3.19 -12.96 14.23
CA ARG A 257 -3.17 -14.30 13.62
C ARG A 257 -4.21 -14.55 12.53
N SER A 258 -4.82 -13.50 11.98
CA SER A 258 -5.75 -13.64 10.85
C SER A 258 -5.03 -14.31 9.68
N THR A 259 -5.78 -15.08 8.90
CA THR A 259 -5.26 -15.82 7.74
C THR A 259 -5.68 -15.20 6.41
N ASP A 260 -6.13 -13.94 6.44
CA ASP A 260 -6.49 -13.15 5.28
C ASP A 260 -5.26 -12.48 4.65
N HIS A 261 -5.47 -11.76 3.55
CA HIS A 261 -4.42 -11.07 2.81
C HIS A 261 -3.64 -10.07 3.70
N GLY A 262 -4.36 -9.32 4.55
CA GLY A 262 -3.73 -8.42 5.51
C GLY A 262 -2.85 -9.16 6.52
N GLY A 263 -3.30 -10.32 6.98
CA GLY A 263 -2.54 -11.18 7.88
C GLY A 263 -1.28 -11.74 7.23
N VAL A 264 -1.33 -12.17 5.97
CA VAL A 264 -0.12 -12.61 5.23
C VAL A 264 0.94 -11.50 5.21
N TRP A 265 0.49 -10.26 5.01
CA TRP A 265 1.35 -9.09 4.86
C TRP A 265 1.97 -8.63 6.19
N LEU A 266 1.16 -8.54 7.26
CA LEU A 266 1.50 -7.74 8.45
C LEU A 266 1.49 -8.51 9.78
N ASN A 267 0.90 -9.72 9.86
CA ASN A 267 0.80 -10.42 11.14
C ASN A 267 2.10 -11.14 11.53
N PHE A 268 2.33 -11.21 12.84
CA PHE A 268 3.43 -12.01 13.41
C PHE A 268 3.18 -13.51 13.25
N LYS A 269 1.90 -13.91 13.18
CA LYS A 269 1.47 -15.29 13.04
C LYS A 269 0.45 -15.45 11.93
N MET A 270 0.32 -16.67 11.43
CA MET A 270 -0.77 -17.10 10.55
C MET A 270 -1.43 -18.30 11.21
N GLY A 271 -2.65 -18.10 11.73
CA GLY A 271 -3.21 -19.05 12.68
C GLY A 271 -2.24 -19.26 13.85
N ASP A 272 -1.89 -20.51 14.14
CA ASP A 272 -0.97 -20.82 15.24
C ASP A 272 0.51 -20.90 14.81
N SER A 273 0.81 -20.63 13.53
CA SER A 273 2.18 -20.75 13.00
C SER A 273 2.97 -19.44 13.14
N TYR A 274 4.24 -19.53 13.55
CA TYR A 274 5.13 -18.38 13.74
C TYR A 274 5.76 -17.95 12.41
N ARG A 275 5.75 -16.64 12.11
CA ARG A 275 6.45 -16.10 10.94
C ARG A 275 7.90 -15.73 11.30
N PRO A 276 8.83 -15.68 10.33
CA PRO A 276 10.15 -15.06 10.51
C PRO A 276 10.08 -13.69 11.21
N TYR A 277 9.03 -12.93 10.89
CA TYR A 277 8.75 -11.62 11.48
C TYR A 277 8.56 -11.64 13.01
N TYR A 278 7.91 -12.66 13.58
CA TYR A 278 7.78 -12.85 15.04
C TYR A 278 9.16 -12.97 15.70
N TRP A 279 10.03 -13.81 15.12
CA TRP A 279 11.35 -14.08 15.68
C TRP A 279 12.31 -12.90 15.55
N ALA A 280 12.18 -12.09 14.51
CA ALA A 280 12.93 -10.85 14.36
C ALA A 280 12.66 -9.87 15.52
N ILE A 281 11.40 -9.78 15.95
CA ILE A 281 11.01 -8.92 17.08
C ILE A 281 11.61 -9.45 18.38
N ARG A 282 11.51 -10.75 18.61
CA ARG A 282 12.15 -11.40 19.76
C ARG A 282 13.65 -11.15 19.78
N GLU A 283 14.34 -11.27 18.65
CA GLU A 283 15.78 -11.01 18.55
C GLU A 283 16.11 -9.57 18.93
N VAL A 284 15.35 -8.59 18.42
CA VAL A 284 15.57 -7.16 18.75
C VAL A 284 15.34 -6.85 20.22
N TYR A 285 14.35 -7.48 20.85
CA TYR A 285 13.96 -7.18 22.24
C TYR A 285 14.71 -7.98 23.30
N THR A 286 15.15 -9.20 22.97
CA THR A 286 15.82 -10.12 23.92
C THR A 286 17.28 -10.41 23.56
N GLY A 287 17.72 -10.12 22.34
CA GLY A 287 19.00 -10.58 21.79
C GLY A 287 19.03 -12.06 21.39
N GLN A 288 17.92 -12.80 21.58
CA GLN A 288 17.86 -14.23 21.32
C GLN A 288 17.16 -14.53 19.99
N LYS A 289 17.82 -15.32 19.14
CA LYS A 289 17.27 -15.84 17.87
C LYS A 289 16.20 -16.90 18.10
N ALA A 290 15.46 -17.24 17.05
CA ALA A 290 14.50 -18.34 17.07
C ALA A 290 15.15 -19.64 17.59
N PRO A 291 14.46 -20.40 18.45
CA PRO A 291 14.96 -21.71 18.93
C PRO A 291 15.06 -22.75 17.80
N ASN A 292 14.32 -22.55 16.72
CA ASN A 292 14.36 -23.31 15.48
C ASN A 292 14.24 -22.30 14.32
N ALA A 293 15.11 -22.39 13.32
CA ALA A 293 15.13 -21.41 12.25
C ALA A 293 13.93 -21.61 11.32
N CYS A 294 13.27 -20.53 10.91
CA CYS A 294 12.18 -20.66 9.96
C CYS A 294 12.69 -21.14 8.59
N PRO A 295 11.85 -21.83 7.80
CA PRO A 295 12.18 -22.18 6.42
C PRO A 295 12.57 -20.95 5.61
N GLU A 296 13.61 -21.04 4.79
CA GLU A 296 14.05 -19.96 3.91
C GLU A 296 13.62 -20.24 2.47
N ILE A 297 12.76 -19.39 1.91
CA ILE A 297 12.32 -19.48 0.52
C ILE A 297 13.23 -18.62 -0.34
N HIS A 298 14.06 -19.28 -1.15
CA HIS A 298 15.03 -18.64 -2.05
C HIS A 298 14.42 -18.25 -3.40
N GLU A 299 13.43 -19.01 -3.85
CA GLU A 299 12.76 -18.77 -5.13
C GLU A 299 11.33 -19.30 -5.08
N PHE A 300 10.38 -18.50 -5.56
CA PHE A 300 9.03 -18.96 -5.87
C PHE A 300 8.49 -18.24 -7.10
N THR A 301 8.35 -18.96 -8.21
CA THR A 301 7.88 -18.41 -9.48
C THR A 301 6.94 -19.38 -10.21
N ILE A 302 6.07 -18.82 -11.06
CA ILE A 302 5.32 -19.58 -12.07
C ILE A 302 5.86 -19.12 -13.43
N PRO A 303 6.62 -19.96 -14.17
CA PRO A 303 7.29 -19.55 -15.41
C PRO A 303 6.35 -18.96 -16.45
N ASN A 304 5.15 -19.53 -16.59
CA ASN A 304 4.08 -19.00 -17.42
C ASN A 304 3.00 -18.38 -16.53
N SER A 305 3.13 -17.10 -16.22
CA SER A 305 2.19 -16.40 -15.33
C SER A 305 0.85 -16.04 -15.99
N VAL A 306 0.57 -16.50 -17.21
CA VAL A 306 -0.67 -16.27 -17.93
C VAL A 306 -1.22 -17.58 -18.48
N VAL A 307 -2.36 -18.03 -17.96
CA VAL A 307 -2.83 -19.42 -18.11
C VAL A 307 -4.34 -19.50 -18.23
N LYS A 308 -4.87 -20.65 -18.70
CA LYS A 308 -6.32 -20.85 -18.76
C LYS A 308 -6.88 -21.20 -17.39
N PRO A 309 -8.18 -20.93 -17.15
CA PRO A 309 -8.87 -21.46 -16.00
C PRO A 309 -8.64 -22.97 -15.85
N GLU A 310 -8.40 -23.42 -14.63
CA GLU A 310 -8.26 -24.84 -14.27
C GLU A 310 -7.04 -25.58 -14.85
N ASP A 311 -6.15 -24.89 -15.59
CA ASP A 311 -4.88 -25.44 -16.07
C ASP A 311 -3.99 -25.86 -14.89
N TRP A 312 -3.27 -26.97 -15.06
CA TRP A 312 -2.19 -27.35 -14.15
C TRP A 312 -0.91 -26.65 -14.55
N VAL A 313 -0.41 -25.76 -13.69
CA VAL A 313 0.74 -24.92 -13.97
C VAL A 313 1.94 -25.35 -13.11
N PRO A 314 3.13 -25.54 -13.69
CA PRO A 314 4.32 -25.86 -12.92
C PRO A 314 4.76 -24.66 -12.07
N VAL A 315 5.27 -24.97 -10.89
CA VAL A 315 5.84 -24.02 -9.94
C VAL A 315 7.33 -24.30 -9.79
N VAL A 316 8.14 -23.25 -9.80
CA VAL A 316 9.52 -23.31 -9.30
C VAL A 316 9.49 -22.86 -7.85
N LEU A 317 9.82 -23.76 -6.92
CA LEU A 317 9.95 -23.47 -5.50
C LEU A 317 11.29 -23.99 -5.00
N LYS A 318 12.16 -23.09 -4.53
CA LYS A 318 13.40 -23.44 -3.84
C LYS A 318 13.29 -22.99 -2.40
N VAL A 319 13.27 -23.95 -1.50
CA VAL A 319 13.15 -23.74 -0.07
C VAL A 319 14.18 -24.61 0.64
N SER A 320 14.77 -24.09 1.70
CA SER A 320 15.64 -24.83 2.61
C SER A 320 15.18 -24.64 4.04
N ASP A 321 15.34 -25.67 4.84
CA ASP A 321 15.22 -25.57 6.29
C ASP A 321 16.49 -26.13 6.92
N LYS A 322 16.95 -25.49 7.99
CA LYS A 322 18.23 -25.82 8.61
C LYS A 322 18.10 -27.04 9.51
N GLU A 323 16.95 -27.21 10.16
CA GLU A 323 16.70 -28.24 11.16
C GLU A 323 15.82 -29.38 10.63
N ASP A 324 14.99 -29.13 9.62
CA ASP A 324 14.02 -30.07 9.04
C ASP A 324 14.36 -30.40 7.58
N LYS A 325 14.11 -31.65 7.18
CA LYS A 325 14.27 -32.10 5.78
C LYS A 325 12.93 -32.20 5.04
N ASP A 326 11.83 -32.33 5.77
CA ASP A 326 10.51 -32.64 5.22
C ASP A 326 9.51 -31.52 5.53
N LEU A 327 9.62 -30.42 4.78
CA LEU A 327 8.71 -29.29 4.89
C LEU A 327 7.30 -29.61 4.38
N LYS A 328 6.29 -29.17 5.11
CA LYS A 328 4.91 -29.16 4.64
C LYS A 328 4.69 -27.96 3.71
N ILE A 329 4.56 -28.26 2.42
CA ILE A 329 4.31 -27.26 1.38
C ILE A 329 2.83 -27.24 1.03
N SER A 330 2.23 -26.05 1.00
CA SER A 330 0.88 -25.83 0.49
C SER A 330 0.80 -24.54 -0.31
N PHE A 331 -0.22 -24.44 -1.19
CA PHE A 331 -0.40 -23.28 -2.05
C PHE A 331 -1.77 -22.66 -1.82
N ASN A 332 -1.81 -21.33 -1.85
CA ASN A 332 -3.03 -20.56 -1.65
C ASN A 332 -3.13 -19.46 -2.71
N CYS A 333 -4.33 -18.92 -2.93
CA CYS A 333 -4.54 -17.77 -3.80
C CYS A 333 -5.34 -16.67 -3.10
N ASN A 334 -5.14 -15.45 -3.56
CA ASN A 334 -5.98 -14.31 -3.26
C ASN A 334 -6.34 -13.60 -4.58
N TYR A 335 -7.63 -13.37 -4.80
CA TYR A 335 -8.13 -12.78 -6.05
C TYR A 335 -8.20 -11.25 -5.91
N ARG A 336 -7.48 -10.53 -6.77
CA ARG A 336 -7.29 -9.07 -6.61
C ARG A 336 -8.36 -8.21 -7.29
N GLU A 337 -9.15 -8.80 -8.18
CA GLU A 337 -10.11 -8.05 -9.01
C GLU A 337 -11.57 -8.28 -8.60
N LYS A 338 -11.82 -8.96 -7.47
CA LYS A 338 -13.17 -9.18 -6.96
C LYS A 338 -13.77 -7.93 -6.30
N GLY A 339 -15.10 -7.82 -6.33
CA GLY A 339 -15.81 -6.59 -5.98
C GLY A 339 -15.79 -6.18 -4.50
N SER A 340 -16.03 -7.12 -3.57
CA SER A 340 -16.16 -6.80 -2.13
C SER A 340 -14.80 -6.79 -1.40
N ARG A 341 -14.68 -6.03 -0.31
CA ARG A 341 -13.46 -6.04 0.54
C ARG A 341 -13.18 -7.44 1.09
N GLN A 342 -14.20 -8.10 1.63
CA GLN A 342 -14.09 -9.46 2.16
C GLN A 342 -13.53 -10.44 1.11
N ASP A 343 -13.98 -10.32 -0.14
CA ASP A 343 -13.49 -11.15 -1.23
C ASP A 343 -12.03 -10.86 -1.60
N ARG A 344 -11.64 -9.58 -1.61
CA ARG A 344 -10.26 -9.15 -1.87
C ARG A 344 -9.30 -9.51 -0.74
N ASP A 345 -9.81 -9.71 0.47
CA ASP A 345 -9.01 -10.11 1.63
C ASP A 345 -8.94 -11.64 1.78
N ALA A 346 -9.87 -12.39 1.18
CA ALA A 346 -9.93 -13.84 1.30
C ALA A 346 -8.70 -14.54 0.67
N VAL A 347 -7.99 -15.33 1.47
CA VAL A 347 -6.96 -16.26 1.02
C VAL A 347 -7.57 -17.67 1.02
N LYS A 348 -7.47 -18.38 -0.11
CA LYS A 348 -8.08 -19.70 -0.32
C LYS A 348 -7.03 -20.72 -0.71
N ALA A 349 -7.17 -21.94 -0.23
CA ALA A 349 -6.32 -23.04 -0.67
C ALA A 349 -6.48 -23.30 -2.18
N LEU A 350 -5.35 -23.58 -2.84
CA LEU A 350 -5.32 -24.07 -4.21
C LEU A 350 -5.13 -25.58 -4.22
N ASN A 351 -5.73 -26.24 -5.21
CA ASN A 351 -5.35 -27.60 -5.54
C ASN A 351 -3.88 -27.59 -5.99
N SER A 352 -3.10 -28.50 -5.44
CA SER A 352 -1.69 -28.65 -5.77
C SER A 352 -1.31 -30.13 -5.76
N ARG A 353 -0.25 -30.47 -6.49
CA ARG A 353 0.33 -31.82 -6.51
C ARG A 353 1.84 -31.73 -6.54
N LYS A 354 2.49 -32.71 -5.92
CA LYS A 354 3.92 -32.98 -6.09
C LYS A 354 4.07 -33.96 -7.25
N ASN A 355 4.87 -33.60 -8.24
CA ASN A 355 5.15 -34.43 -9.41
C ASN A 355 6.23 -35.48 -9.07
N ASP A 356 6.38 -36.49 -9.93
CA ASP A 356 7.30 -37.61 -9.70
C ASP A 356 8.78 -37.17 -9.60
N ASP A 357 9.13 -36.07 -10.25
CA ASP A 357 10.46 -35.45 -10.18
C ASP A 357 10.68 -34.58 -8.93
N GLY A 358 9.69 -34.52 -8.04
CA GLY A 358 9.70 -33.74 -6.80
C GLY A 358 9.29 -32.27 -6.97
N SER A 359 9.05 -31.79 -8.20
CA SER A 359 8.52 -30.45 -8.45
C SER A 359 7.05 -30.33 -8.03
N TYR A 360 6.52 -29.11 -7.99
CA TYR A 360 5.12 -28.87 -7.67
C TYR A 360 4.35 -28.29 -8.87
N SER A 361 3.08 -28.63 -8.96
CA SER A 361 2.12 -27.95 -9.82
C SER A 361 0.93 -27.47 -9.01
N VAL A 362 0.39 -26.31 -9.38
CA VAL A 362 -0.87 -25.79 -8.82
C VAL A 362 -1.93 -25.75 -9.92
N GLN A 363 -3.19 -25.93 -9.54
CA GLN A 363 -4.30 -25.75 -10.48
C GLN A 363 -4.70 -24.28 -10.48
N ALA A 364 -4.74 -23.65 -11.66
CA ALA A 364 -5.20 -22.28 -11.82
C ALA A 364 -6.66 -22.15 -11.36
N PRO A 365 -7.03 -21.05 -10.69
CA PRO A 365 -8.43 -20.76 -10.36
C PRO A 365 -9.38 -20.85 -11.55
N LYS A 366 -10.66 -21.13 -11.29
CA LYS A 366 -11.72 -21.15 -12.31
C LYS A 366 -12.09 -19.75 -12.82
N ASP A 367 -12.01 -18.76 -11.94
CA ASP A 367 -12.36 -17.38 -12.27
C ASP A 367 -11.22 -16.71 -13.07
N GLU A 368 -11.58 -15.88 -14.05
CA GLU A 368 -10.62 -15.08 -14.82
C GLU A 368 -10.15 -13.86 -14.00
N GLY A 369 -8.89 -13.45 -14.19
CA GLY A 369 -8.32 -12.23 -13.65
C GLY A 369 -7.00 -12.44 -12.92
N LEU A 370 -6.59 -11.42 -12.15
CA LEU A 370 -5.31 -11.39 -11.45
C LEU A 370 -5.37 -12.03 -10.06
N PHE A 371 -4.54 -13.06 -9.86
CA PHE A 371 -4.38 -13.75 -8.59
C PHE A 371 -2.98 -13.56 -8.03
N LYS A 372 -2.93 -13.35 -6.71
CA LYS A 372 -1.70 -13.52 -5.93
C LYS A 372 -1.66 -14.96 -5.44
N ILE A 373 -0.68 -15.72 -5.91
CA ILE A 373 -0.46 -17.11 -5.50
C ILE A 373 0.58 -17.10 -4.39
N TYR A 374 0.34 -17.82 -3.31
CA TYR A 374 1.26 -17.96 -2.18
C TYR A 374 1.77 -19.38 -2.08
N ALA A 375 3.06 -19.53 -1.76
CA ALA A 375 3.65 -20.77 -1.29
C ALA A 375 3.84 -20.68 0.22
N TYR A 376 3.26 -21.62 0.96
CA TYR A 376 3.34 -21.74 2.41
C TYR A 376 4.27 -22.91 2.73
N CYS A 377 5.41 -22.61 3.36
CA CYS A 377 6.42 -23.60 3.74
C CYS A 377 6.46 -23.69 5.27
N GLN A 378 5.98 -24.80 5.82
CA GLN A 378 5.86 -25.01 7.26
C GLN A 378 6.76 -26.14 7.74
N ASP A 379 7.51 -25.91 8.82
CA ASP A 379 8.33 -26.92 9.49
C ASP A 379 7.57 -27.64 10.62
N SER A 380 8.27 -28.52 11.32
CA SER A 380 7.76 -29.23 12.50
C SER A 380 7.75 -28.40 13.80
N TYR A 381 8.39 -27.22 13.83
CA TYR A 381 8.35 -26.24 14.94
C TYR A 381 7.26 -25.16 14.74
N PRO A 382 6.12 -25.55 14.18
CA PRO A 382 5.17 -24.69 13.47
C PRO A 382 5.63 -23.31 12.96
N ASN A 383 6.88 -23.15 12.48
CA ASN A 383 7.25 -21.95 11.75
C ASN A 383 6.66 -22.01 10.35
N LEU A 384 6.26 -20.85 9.82
CA LEU A 384 5.71 -20.71 8.49
C LEU A 384 6.43 -19.58 7.77
N SER A 385 7.03 -19.88 6.64
CA SER A 385 7.51 -18.88 5.69
C SER A 385 6.60 -18.83 4.48
N ILE A 386 6.38 -17.62 3.97
CA ILE A 386 5.47 -17.37 2.84
C ILE A 386 6.20 -16.59 1.77
N ALA A 387 6.11 -17.07 0.53
CA ALA A 387 6.46 -16.32 -0.66
C ALA A 387 5.23 -16.19 -1.56
N TYR A 388 5.26 -15.26 -2.50
CA TYR A 388 4.18 -15.11 -3.46
C TYR A 388 4.71 -14.89 -4.88
N THR A 389 3.83 -15.15 -5.86
CA THR A 389 3.98 -14.76 -7.27
C THR A 389 2.62 -14.33 -7.82
N SER A 390 2.59 -13.62 -8.94
CA SER A 390 1.35 -13.31 -9.65
C SER A 390 1.00 -14.41 -10.67
N LEU A 391 -0.29 -14.62 -10.87
CA LEU A 391 -0.87 -15.46 -11.91
C LEU A 391 -2.08 -14.75 -12.51
N PHE A 392 -2.07 -14.54 -13.82
CA PHE A 392 -3.21 -14.03 -14.57
C PHE A 392 -3.94 -15.17 -15.25
N VAL A 393 -5.20 -15.36 -14.91
CA VAL A 393 -6.05 -16.42 -15.45
C VAL A 393 -6.97 -15.84 -16.51
N THR A 394 -6.96 -16.42 -17.72
CA THR A 394 -7.86 -15.99 -18.80
C THR A 394 -8.14 -17.15 -19.75
N LYS A 395 -9.34 -17.23 -20.32
CA LYS A 395 -9.74 -18.27 -21.30
C LYS A 395 -8.81 -18.37 -22.50
N GLN A 396 -8.07 -17.32 -22.80
CA GLN A 396 -7.10 -17.30 -23.89
C GLN A 396 -5.80 -18.08 -23.56
N GLY A 397 -5.47 -18.26 -22.28
CA GLY A 397 -4.25 -18.94 -21.85
C GLY A 397 -2.98 -18.15 -22.18
N SER A 398 -1.86 -18.83 -22.40
CA SER A 398 -0.58 -18.19 -22.76
C SER A 398 -0.59 -17.40 -24.08
N ASN A 399 -1.62 -17.57 -24.94
CA ASN A 399 -1.84 -16.71 -26.10
C ASN A 399 -2.20 -15.27 -25.69
N ALA A 400 -2.62 -15.08 -24.43
CA ALA A 400 -2.72 -13.79 -23.80
C ALA A 400 -1.30 -13.22 -23.59
N GLY A 401 -0.86 -12.39 -24.54
CA GLY A 401 0.47 -11.78 -24.51
C GLY A 401 1.47 -12.40 -25.49
N GLU A 402 1.00 -13.03 -26.57
CA GLU A 402 1.83 -13.21 -27.76
C GLU A 402 2.58 -11.90 -28.06
N PRO A 403 3.86 -11.94 -28.45
CA PRO A 403 4.56 -10.71 -28.79
C PRO A 403 3.86 -9.93 -29.91
N GLY A 404 3.96 -8.61 -29.85
CA GLY A 404 3.67 -7.75 -30.98
C GLY A 404 4.73 -7.91 -32.07
N GLN A 405 4.67 -7.06 -33.09
CA GLN A 405 5.76 -6.97 -34.06
C GLN A 405 7.03 -6.51 -33.35
N LYS A 406 8.13 -7.26 -33.48
CA LYS A 406 9.42 -6.87 -32.89
C LYS A 406 9.88 -5.51 -33.44
N ALA A 407 10.05 -4.54 -32.55
CA ALA A 407 10.51 -3.21 -32.91
C ALA A 407 12.05 -3.12 -32.87
N GLN A 408 12.60 -2.23 -33.69
CA GLN A 408 13.95 -1.72 -33.51
C GLN A 408 13.89 -0.53 -32.55
N LEU A 409 14.75 -0.53 -31.53
CA LEU A 409 14.86 0.58 -30.58
C LEU A 409 15.99 1.54 -31.00
N PRO A 410 15.82 2.87 -30.85
CA PRO A 410 14.62 3.51 -30.33
C PRO A 410 13.44 3.46 -31.31
N LEU A 411 12.22 3.24 -30.80
CA LEU A 411 10.99 3.27 -31.58
C LEU A 411 10.23 4.56 -31.30
N PHE A 412 10.00 5.37 -32.33
CA PHE A 412 9.23 6.60 -32.23
C PHE A 412 7.73 6.32 -32.38
N VAL A 413 6.94 6.71 -31.38
CA VAL A 413 5.48 6.82 -31.49
C VAL A 413 5.12 8.02 -32.36
N PHE A 414 5.88 9.11 -32.20
CA PHE A 414 5.84 10.29 -33.04
C PHE A 414 7.26 10.81 -33.23
N ASP A 415 7.60 11.06 -34.49
CA ASP A 415 8.74 11.87 -34.90
C ASP A 415 8.27 12.85 -35.98
N ASN A 416 9.09 13.86 -36.25
CA ASN A 416 8.75 15.00 -37.09
C ASN A 416 8.96 14.72 -38.60
N THR A 417 9.54 13.57 -38.95
CA THR A 417 9.98 13.25 -40.32
C THR A 417 9.19 12.12 -40.97
N THR A 418 8.58 11.26 -40.16
CA THR A 418 7.81 10.10 -40.59
C THR A 418 6.39 10.53 -40.94
N PRO A 419 5.91 10.25 -42.18
CA PRO A 419 4.52 10.51 -42.53
C PRO A 419 3.56 9.83 -41.55
N GLN A 420 2.51 10.53 -41.11
CA GLN A 420 1.59 10.04 -40.07
C GLN A 420 1.02 8.65 -40.36
N THR A 421 0.76 8.32 -41.63
CA THR A 421 0.23 7.01 -42.06
C THR A 421 1.24 5.86 -41.92
N LYS A 422 2.51 6.17 -41.69
CA LYS A 422 3.61 5.21 -41.49
C LYS A 422 4.08 5.12 -40.03
N LEU A 423 3.55 5.96 -39.14
CA LEU A 423 3.86 5.86 -37.72
C LEU A 423 3.38 4.51 -37.17
N PRO A 424 4.12 3.90 -36.22
CA PRO A 424 3.75 2.60 -35.64
C PRO A 424 2.42 2.65 -34.88
N TYR A 425 2.08 3.81 -34.32
CA TYR A 425 0.82 4.04 -33.62
C TYR A 425 0.12 5.28 -34.17
N ILE A 426 -1.21 5.22 -34.25
CA ILE A 426 -2.05 6.28 -34.82
C ILE A 426 -2.91 6.90 -33.71
N PRO A 427 -3.04 8.24 -33.61
CA PRO A 427 -3.88 8.93 -32.60
C PRO A 427 -5.38 8.75 -32.88
N SER A 428 -5.85 7.51 -32.86
CA SER A 428 -7.24 7.16 -33.18
C SER A 428 -8.11 6.99 -31.94
N GLY A 429 -7.50 6.86 -30.76
CA GLY A 429 -8.21 6.54 -29.53
C GLY A 429 -8.81 7.76 -28.85
N LEU A 430 -9.86 8.34 -29.44
CA LEU A 430 -10.58 9.50 -28.90
C LEU A 430 -11.52 9.12 -27.75
N MET A 431 -11.45 9.81 -26.62
CA MET A 431 -12.22 9.52 -25.41
C MET A 431 -12.76 10.77 -24.73
N GLY A 432 -13.84 10.60 -23.96
CA GLY A 432 -14.45 11.68 -23.20
C GLY A 432 -15.15 12.69 -24.11
N ASN A 433 -15.07 13.98 -23.78
CA ASN A 433 -15.65 15.05 -24.58
C ASN A 433 -14.77 15.40 -25.81
N PHE A 434 -14.43 14.40 -26.62
CA PHE A 434 -13.52 14.56 -27.76
C PHE A 434 -14.05 15.49 -28.87
N LYS A 435 -15.35 15.80 -28.88
CA LYS A 435 -15.96 16.73 -29.85
C LYS A 435 -15.42 18.15 -29.69
N ASP A 436 -15.05 18.54 -28.47
CA ASP A 436 -14.45 19.83 -28.15
C ASP A 436 -12.91 19.80 -28.15
N MET A 437 -12.31 18.67 -28.54
CA MET A 437 -10.86 18.51 -28.69
C MET A 437 -10.47 18.50 -30.17
N LYS A 438 -9.45 19.29 -30.51
CA LYS A 438 -8.75 19.23 -31.78
C LYS A 438 -7.31 18.81 -31.52
N HIS A 439 -6.79 17.92 -32.35
CA HIS A 439 -5.36 17.60 -32.38
C HIS A 439 -4.84 17.84 -33.80
N ASN A 440 -3.71 18.53 -33.89
CA ASN A 440 -3.00 18.79 -35.14
C ASN A 440 -1.61 18.19 -35.04
N MET A 441 -1.36 17.13 -35.81
CA MET A 441 -0.08 16.42 -35.81
C MET A 441 1.00 17.15 -36.64
N GLU A 442 0.65 18.20 -37.38
CA GLU A 442 1.53 18.94 -38.30
C GLU A 442 1.69 20.41 -37.87
N CYS A 443 1.64 20.67 -36.56
CA CYS A 443 1.73 22.03 -36.04
C CYS A 443 3.15 22.57 -36.18
N THR A 444 3.31 23.67 -36.90
CA THR A 444 4.61 24.33 -37.10
C THR A 444 4.90 25.42 -36.07
N ASP A 445 4.03 25.58 -35.05
CA ASP A 445 4.25 26.53 -33.96
C ASP A 445 5.33 26.03 -32.99
N ASN A 446 6.52 26.62 -33.09
CA ASN A 446 7.64 26.41 -32.18
C ASN A 446 7.85 24.92 -31.81
N PRO A 447 8.07 24.02 -32.79
CA PRO A 447 8.30 22.62 -32.51
C PRO A 447 9.64 22.45 -31.78
N HIS A 448 9.76 21.42 -30.94
CA HIS A 448 11.04 21.09 -30.32
C HIS A 448 12.01 20.56 -31.38
N SER A 449 11.52 19.66 -32.23
CA SER A 449 12.24 19.13 -33.39
C SER A 449 11.58 19.55 -34.70
N ALA A 450 12.36 20.03 -35.67
CA ALA A 450 11.83 20.45 -36.95
C ALA A 450 11.30 19.24 -37.77
N PRO A 451 10.24 19.40 -38.59
CA PRO A 451 9.58 20.66 -38.94
C PRO A 451 8.27 20.96 -38.17
N ASN A 452 7.71 19.99 -37.42
CA ASN A 452 6.38 20.12 -36.81
C ASN A 452 6.27 19.38 -35.49
N CYS A 453 5.41 19.83 -34.59
CA CYS A 453 5.05 19.14 -33.35
C CYS A 453 3.54 18.78 -33.36
N ILE A 454 3.08 18.11 -32.31
CA ILE A 454 1.66 17.84 -32.09
C ILE A 454 1.09 18.99 -31.28
N GLU A 455 0.04 19.64 -31.76
CA GLU A 455 -0.80 20.55 -30.97
C GLU A 455 -2.07 19.82 -30.53
N VAL A 456 -2.45 19.97 -29.27
CA VAL A 456 -3.77 19.56 -28.77
C VAL A 456 -4.47 20.73 -28.11
N ALA A 457 -5.65 21.07 -28.61
CA ALA A 457 -6.49 22.16 -28.12
C ALA A 457 -7.86 21.64 -27.67
N TYR A 458 -8.30 22.07 -26.50
CA TYR A 458 -9.62 21.75 -25.94
C TYR A 458 -10.38 23.04 -25.66
N SER A 459 -11.57 23.20 -26.26
CA SER A 459 -12.35 24.44 -26.22
C SER A 459 -13.34 24.55 -25.06
N ALA A 460 -13.68 23.44 -24.41
CA ALA A 460 -14.63 23.44 -23.30
C ALA A 460 -13.95 23.69 -21.94
N ASN A 461 -14.75 24.07 -20.94
CA ASN A 461 -14.27 24.43 -19.59
C ASN A 461 -14.30 23.25 -18.60
N GLY A 462 -15.17 22.27 -18.86
CA GLY A 462 -15.44 21.11 -18.00
C GLY A 462 -15.19 19.78 -18.71
N GLU A 463 -15.52 18.67 -18.04
CA GLU A 463 -15.49 17.30 -18.57
C GLU A 463 -14.09 16.73 -18.84
N TRP A 464 -13.98 15.40 -18.88
CA TRP A 464 -12.69 14.72 -19.07
C TRP A 464 -12.49 14.32 -20.54
N ILE A 465 -11.23 14.23 -20.94
CA ILE A 465 -10.79 13.97 -22.31
C ILE A 465 -9.61 13.01 -22.26
N GLY A 466 -9.52 12.16 -23.28
CA GLY A 466 -8.32 11.39 -23.53
C GLY A 466 -8.06 11.15 -25.02
N LEU A 467 -6.79 10.97 -25.35
CA LEU A 467 -6.33 10.57 -26.67
C LEU A 467 -5.30 9.44 -26.53
N ALA A 468 -5.47 8.38 -27.32
CA ALA A 468 -4.58 7.24 -27.34
C ALA A 468 -4.04 6.95 -28.74
N TRP A 469 -2.73 6.69 -28.82
CA TRP A 469 -2.03 6.24 -30.01
C TRP A 469 -2.08 4.72 -30.08
N GLN A 470 -2.85 4.17 -31.01
CA GLN A 470 -3.19 2.75 -31.08
C GLN A 470 -2.57 2.04 -32.29
N SER A 471 -2.28 0.76 -32.11
CA SER A 471 -1.81 -0.18 -33.12
C SER A 471 -2.63 -1.50 -33.08
N PRO A 472 -3.47 -1.77 -34.10
CA PRO A 472 -3.82 -0.88 -35.21
C PRO A 472 -4.77 0.24 -34.75
N ALA A 473 -4.97 1.24 -35.61
CA ALA A 473 -5.89 2.34 -35.35
C ALA A 473 -7.33 1.84 -35.04
N ASN A 474 -7.98 2.49 -34.07
CA ASN A 474 -9.35 2.25 -33.60
C ASN A 474 -9.60 0.86 -32.99
N ASP A 475 -8.58 0.14 -32.52
CA ASP A 475 -8.73 -1.21 -31.96
C ASP A 475 -9.03 -1.22 -30.45
N TRP A 476 -10.16 -0.62 -30.06
CA TRP A 476 -10.61 -0.61 -28.66
C TRP A 476 -10.91 -1.99 -28.08
N GLY A 477 -11.35 -2.91 -28.93
CA GLY A 477 -11.68 -4.27 -28.54
C GLY A 477 -10.47 -5.18 -28.38
N GLY A 478 -9.26 -4.73 -28.78
CA GLY A 478 -8.09 -5.58 -28.87
C GLY A 478 -8.36 -6.84 -29.70
N GLU A 479 -9.14 -6.71 -30.77
CA GLU A 479 -9.62 -7.82 -31.59
C GLU A 479 -8.64 -8.13 -32.72
N LYS A 480 -7.84 -7.12 -33.11
CA LYS A 480 -6.93 -7.20 -34.24
C LYS A 480 -5.49 -7.46 -33.79
N PRO A 481 -4.73 -8.29 -34.52
CA PRO A 481 -3.30 -8.39 -34.28
C PRO A 481 -2.65 -7.03 -34.51
N GLY A 482 -1.69 -6.68 -33.66
CA GLY A 482 -0.99 -5.41 -33.71
C GLY A 482 -0.25 -5.14 -32.41
N GLY A 483 0.26 -3.91 -32.29
CA GLY A 483 1.19 -3.55 -31.25
C GLY A 483 2.59 -4.08 -31.50
N PHE A 484 3.52 -3.60 -30.69
CA PHE A 484 4.94 -3.86 -30.86
C PHE A 484 5.53 -4.55 -29.64
N ASP A 485 6.46 -5.47 -29.89
CA ASP A 485 7.35 -5.97 -28.86
C ASP A 485 8.49 -4.96 -28.68
N LEU A 486 8.46 -4.28 -27.54
CA LEU A 486 9.41 -3.25 -27.14
C LEU A 486 10.38 -3.78 -26.07
N THR A 487 10.49 -5.11 -25.94
CA THR A 487 11.42 -5.74 -24.99
C THR A 487 12.84 -5.24 -25.24
N GLY A 488 13.46 -4.71 -24.19
CA GLY A 488 14.78 -4.07 -24.23
C GLY A 488 14.72 -2.58 -23.91
N ALA A 489 13.60 -1.91 -24.19
CA ALA A 489 13.42 -0.50 -23.85
C ALA A 489 13.47 -0.29 -22.34
N LYS A 490 14.16 0.77 -21.92
CA LYS A 490 14.34 1.18 -20.54
C LYS A 490 13.48 2.38 -20.18
N THR A 491 13.18 3.25 -21.15
CA THR A 491 12.37 4.44 -20.91
C THR A 491 11.43 4.75 -22.06
N LEU A 492 10.27 5.33 -21.74
CA LEU A 492 9.43 6.08 -22.67
C LEU A 492 9.67 7.56 -22.43
N LYS A 493 10.19 8.28 -23.43
CA LYS A 493 10.47 9.71 -23.37
C LYS A 493 9.59 10.51 -24.33
N PHE A 494 9.31 11.74 -23.94
CA PHE A 494 8.55 12.68 -24.76
C PHE A 494 8.81 14.12 -24.29
N TRP A 495 8.66 15.07 -25.20
CA TRP A 495 8.70 16.49 -24.89
C TRP A 495 7.29 17.05 -24.80
N ALA A 496 7.06 17.95 -23.84
CA ALA A 496 5.77 18.64 -23.72
C ALA A 496 5.95 20.10 -23.27
N ARG A 497 5.09 20.97 -23.79
CA ARG A 497 4.91 22.36 -23.32
C ARG A 497 3.44 22.77 -23.33
N GLY A 498 3.05 23.65 -22.43
CA GLY A 498 1.76 24.33 -22.43
C GLY A 498 1.78 25.58 -23.30
N LYS A 499 0.62 26.02 -23.79
CA LYS A 499 0.51 27.30 -24.49
C LYS A 499 0.59 28.48 -23.52
N GLU A 500 -0.19 28.41 -22.45
CA GLU A 500 -0.25 29.45 -21.42
C GLU A 500 0.55 29.08 -20.17
N GLY A 501 0.92 27.81 -20.02
CA GLY A 501 1.48 27.29 -18.79
C GLY A 501 0.38 27.03 -17.74
N GLY A 502 0.64 26.07 -16.86
CA GLY A 502 -0.32 25.64 -15.84
C GLY A 502 -1.34 24.60 -16.32
N GLU A 503 -1.31 24.20 -17.59
CA GLU A 503 -2.13 23.10 -18.11
C GLU A 503 -1.75 21.80 -17.39
N LYS A 504 -2.76 21.10 -16.87
CA LYS A 504 -2.58 19.82 -16.16
C LYS A 504 -2.88 18.64 -17.07
N VAL A 505 -1.89 17.82 -17.39
CA VAL A 505 -2.06 16.68 -18.29
C VAL A 505 -1.35 15.45 -17.72
N LYS A 506 -2.00 14.30 -17.83
CA LYS A 506 -1.43 13.00 -17.51
C LYS A 506 -1.03 12.29 -18.80
N PHE A 507 0.15 11.69 -18.81
CA PHE A 507 0.66 10.93 -19.95
C PHE A 507 0.94 9.48 -19.58
N GLY A 508 1.01 8.59 -20.57
CA GLY A 508 1.27 7.18 -20.32
C GLY A 508 1.29 6.32 -21.57
N PHE A 509 1.18 5.02 -21.37
CA PHE A 509 1.00 4.01 -22.40
C PHE A 509 0.24 2.81 -21.82
N GLY A 510 -0.27 1.96 -22.71
CA GLY A 510 -1.01 0.76 -22.35
C GLY A 510 -2.45 1.07 -21.89
N MET A 511 -3.44 0.62 -22.64
CA MET A 511 -4.86 0.84 -22.32
C MET A 511 -5.74 -0.39 -22.52
N ILE A 512 -5.39 -1.24 -23.47
CA ILE A 512 -6.17 -2.42 -23.80
C ILE A 512 -5.89 -3.47 -22.73
N GLY A 513 -6.92 -3.82 -21.97
CA GLY A 513 -6.82 -4.73 -20.84
C GLY A 513 -6.64 -6.18 -21.26
N ARG A 514 -6.09 -6.98 -20.33
CA ARG A 514 -5.69 -8.38 -20.53
C ARG A 514 -6.86 -9.33 -20.81
N GLU A 515 -8.10 -8.86 -20.65
CA GLU A 515 -9.32 -9.57 -21.04
C GLU A 515 -9.54 -9.61 -22.56
N LYS A 516 -8.84 -8.75 -23.33
CA LYS A 516 -8.94 -8.71 -24.79
C LYS A 516 -8.01 -9.71 -25.46
N LYS A 517 -8.26 -10.02 -26.74
CA LYS A 517 -7.48 -11.02 -27.51
C LYS A 517 -6.03 -10.58 -27.72
N TYR A 518 -5.86 -9.32 -28.09
CA TYR A 518 -4.58 -8.64 -28.23
C TYR A 518 -4.63 -7.45 -27.29
N PHE A 519 -3.80 -7.46 -26.25
CA PHE A 519 -3.80 -6.43 -25.21
C PHE A 519 -2.42 -5.84 -24.99
N ASP A 520 -2.38 -4.79 -24.17
CA ASP A 520 -1.16 -4.16 -23.70
C ASP A 520 -0.56 -4.95 -22.53
N THR A 521 0.59 -5.59 -22.73
CA THR A 521 1.26 -6.41 -21.70
C THR A 521 1.78 -5.59 -20.51
N ALA A 522 1.94 -4.28 -20.70
CA ALA A 522 2.23 -3.34 -19.63
C ALA A 522 1.43 -2.04 -19.80
N LYS A 523 1.19 -1.37 -18.68
CA LYS A 523 0.56 -0.05 -18.62
C LYS A 523 1.29 0.80 -17.58
N LYS A 524 1.57 2.06 -17.91
CA LYS A 524 2.10 3.03 -16.94
C LYS A 524 1.65 4.44 -17.30
N GLU A 525 1.41 5.25 -16.28
CA GLU A 525 0.99 6.64 -16.41
C GLU A 525 1.76 7.52 -15.42
N THR A 526 1.88 8.80 -15.73
CA THR A 526 2.40 9.83 -14.82
C THR A 526 1.34 10.21 -13.77
N ALA A 527 1.76 10.94 -12.73
CA ALA A 527 0.83 11.82 -12.03
C ALA A 527 0.40 12.97 -12.96
N ASP A 528 -0.52 13.84 -12.51
CA ASP A 528 -0.86 15.03 -13.28
C ASP A 528 0.37 15.95 -13.38
N LEU A 529 0.85 16.17 -14.60
CA LEU A 529 1.96 17.08 -14.87
C LEU A 529 1.40 18.49 -15.11
N ILE A 530 2.00 19.48 -14.46
CA ILE A 530 1.73 20.89 -14.72
C ILE A 530 2.73 21.38 -15.76
N LEU A 531 2.26 21.64 -16.98
CA LEU A 531 3.11 22.03 -18.10
C LEU A 531 3.53 23.51 -17.97
N GLY A 532 4.80 23.78 -18.28
CA GLY A 532 5.32 25.14 -18.45
C GLY A 532 5.25 25.58 -19.92
N LYS A 533 5.51 26.87 -20.18
CA LYS A 533 5.54 27.41 -21.56
C LYS A 533 6.71 26.90 -22.40
N GLU A 534 7.81 26.57 -21.73
CA GLU A 534 9.02 26.04 -22.36
C GLU A 534 8.94 24.53 -22.54
N TRP A 535 9.56 24.03 -23.62
CA TRP A 535 9.73 22.61 -23.86
C TRP A 535 10.50 21.95 -22.72
N LYS A 536 9.96 20.85 -22.22
CA LYS A 536 10.61 20.00 -21.22
C LYS A 536 10.48 18.53 -21.60
N GLU A 537 11.57 17.79 -21.48
CA GLU A 537 11.56 16.34 -21.62
C GLU A 537 11.01 15.69 -20.34
N TYR A 538 10.14 14.71 -20.54
CA TYR A 538 9.61 13.85 -19.50
C TYR A 538 9.96 12.40 -19.83
N SER A 539 10.11 11.59 -18.79
CA SER A 539 10.53 10.19 -18.91
C SER A 539 9.70 9.30 -17.99
N ILE A 540 9.25 8.17 -18.53
CA ILE A 540 8.58 7.11 -17.79
C ILE A 540 9.53 5.89 -17.77
N PRO A 541 10.07 5.50 -16.60
CA PRO A 541 10.94 4.31 -16.51
C PRO A 541 10.14 3.04 -16.75
N LEU A 542 10.72 2.07 -17.47
CA LEU A 542 10.05 0.82 -17.89
C LEU A 542 10.55 -0.42 -17.13
N ASP A 543 11.32 -0.24 -16.06
CA ASP A 543 11.80 -1.35 -15.23
C ASP A 543 10.65 -2.21 -14.71
N GLY A 544 10.77 -3.53 -14.91
CA GLY A 544 9.77 -4.52 -14.51
C GLY A 544 8.53 -4.58 -15.41
N CYS A 545 8.43 -3.77 -16.47
CA CYS A 545 7.33 -3.87 -17.43
C CYS A 545 7.53 -5.06 -18.38
N ASP A 546 6.46 -5.83 -18.60
CA ASP A 546 6.38 -6.78 -19.70
C ASP A 546 6.02 -6.03 -20.98
N LEU A 547 7.02 -5.80 -21.84
CA LEU A 547 6.87 -5.00 -23.06
C LEU A 547 6.66 -5.84 -24.33
N ARG A 548 6.32 -7.13 -24.18
CA ARG A 548 6.18 -8.04 -25.32
C ARG A 548 5.10 -7.61 -26.30
N ARG A 549 4.05 -6.92 -25.88
CA ARG A 549 3.07 -6.31 -26.79
C ARG A 549 2.50 -5.03 -26.22
N ILE A 550 2.87 -3.90 -26.80
CA ILE A 550 2.25 -2.60 -26.57
C ILE A 550 1.43 -2.24 -27.80
N LYS A 551 0.11 -2.24 -27.68
CA LYS A 551 -0.86 -1.79 -28.69
C LYS A 551 -1.22 -0.33 -28.53
N THR A 552 -1.14 0.20 -27.32
CA THR A 552 -1.38 1.60 -27.01
C THR A 552 -0.05 2.27 -26.66
N GLY A 553 0.64 2.79 -27.68
CA GLY A 553 2.02 3.27 -27.54
C GLY A 553 2.17 4.58 -26.77
N PHE A 554 1.13 5.42 -26.75
CA PHE A 554 1.11 6.65 -25.97
C PHE A 554 -0.33 7.05 -25.64
N THR A 555 -0.53 7.67 -24.49
CA THR A 555 -1.82 8.16 -24.02
C THR A 555 -1.67 9.52 -23.38
N MET A 556 -2.71 10.33 -23.48
CA MET A 556 -2.86 11.55 -22.70
C MET A 556 -4.29 11.67 -22.16
N PHE A 557 -4.41 12.21 -20.95
CA PHE A 557 -5.68 12.44 -20.26
C PHE A 557 -5.65 13.76 -19.50
N PHE A 558 -6.78 14.45 -19.46
CA PHE A 558 -6.99 15.59 -18.57
C PHE A 558 -8.49 15.77 -18.27
N GLY A 559 -8.78 16.31 -17.08
CA GLY A 559 -10.11 16.80 -16.73
C GLY A 559 -10.28 18.27 -17.09
N GLY A 560 -11.52 18.74 -17.10
CA GLY A 560 -11.86 20.14 -17.30
C GLY A 560 -11.17 21.04 -16.27
N GLN A 561 -10.52 22.10 -16.76
CA GLN A 561 -9.67 22.97 -15.94
C GLN A 561 -10.30 24.34 -15.66
N GLY A 562 -11.62 24.45 -15.88
CA GLY A 562 -12.36 25.71 -15.77
C GLY A 562 -12.09 26.69 -16.90
N ARG A 563 -11.26 26.32 -17.89
CA ARG A 563 -10.86 27.13 -19.03
C ARG A 563 -10.47 26.25 -20.23
N PRO A 564 -10.51 26.79 -21.46
CA PRO A 564 -9.87 26.15 -22.60
C PRO A 564 -8.37 25.98 -22.37
N ILE A 565 -7.81 24.88 -22.88
CA ILE A 565 -6.38 24.60 -22.77
C ILE A 565 -5.79 24.24 -24.13
N THR A 566 -4.52 24.53 -24.32
CA THR A 566 -3.74 24.09 -25.48
C THR A 566 -2.35 23.70 -25.02
N PHE A 567 -1.85 22.58 -25.50
CA PHE A 567 -0.49 22.12 -25.21
C PHE A 567 0.08 21.40 -26.41
N TYR A 568 1.39 21.20 -26.39
CA TYR A 568 2.17 20.68 -27.49
C TYR A 568 3.00 19.48 -27.03
N LEU A 569 3.17 18.50 -27.92
CA LEU A 569 3.96 17.30 -27.70
C LEU A 569 4.96 17.08 -28.84
N ASP A 570 6.12 16.51 -28.51
CA ASP A 570 7.16 16.24 -29.48
C ASP A 570 8.02 15.02 -29.10
N ASP A 571 8.74 14.44 -30.07
CA ASP A 571 9.77 13.41 -29.92
C ASP A 571 9.40 12.24 -28.97
N ILE A 572 8.23 11.63 -29.20
CA ILE A 572 7.69 10.56 -28.34
C ILE A 572 8.32 9.23 -28.75
N ARG A 573 9.13 8.62 -27.88
CA ARG A 573 9.92 7.42 -28.22
C ARG A 573 10.16 6.46 -27.05
N TYR A 574 10.31 5.19 -27.39
CA TYR A 574 10.82 4.14 -26.52
C TYR A 574 12.30 3.91 -26.80
N GLU A 575 13.15 3.90 -25.77
CA GLU A 575 14.61 3.68 -25.86
C GLU A 575 15.14 2.72 -24.80
#